data_AF-A0A941XRF2-F1
#
_entry.id   AF-A0A941XRF2-F1
#
_cell.length_a   1.000
_cell.length_b   1.000
_cell.length_c   1.000
_cell.angle_alpha   90.00
_cell.angle_beta   90.00
_cell.angle_gamma   90.00
#
_symmetry.space_group_name_H-M   'P 1'
#
loop_
_entity.id
_entity.type
_entity.pdbx_description
1 polymer ?
#
loop_
_entity_poly.entity_id
_entity_poly.type
_entity_poly.pdbx_seq_one_letter_code
_entity_poly.pdbx_strand_id
1 'polypeptide(L)'
;MLTLILTVMITLHPIGYVHNKCMESMTPERIKQEISEIEILPEYAEGLKSVEACRYLDLVFYLHQNECVQFTTLIRTGEERGVFATRSPNRPNHLGITTVKLKKREGNKLYVEGADALNGSPVLDLKCCDTSVYEQENIHNAIRVDSPRIDIVRNILSNETKELLLKSAQLHGHICPGLALGVLGATTVMQKLYEQGEDSKDYILTVEMQNCLVDALLFVTGCTPGTHRFQEGDPARMSFSLKNREGRGWEVHLKDSNRAWIAKQVPASFSVAEKGFAVLQLCFDDLFEMTELSGKSSEN
;
A
#
# COMPACT_ATOMS: atom_id res chain seq x y z
N MET A 1 -3.32 -40.65 -34.27
CA MET A 1 -4.59 -40.51 -33.52
C MET A 1 -4.89 -39.03 -33.44
N LEU A 2 -5.73 -38.50 -34.34
CA LEU A 2 -6.14 -37.10 -34.31
C LEU A 2 -7.11 -36.93 -33.15
N THR A 3 -6.69 -36.25 -32.08
CA THR A 3 -7.60 -35.83 -31.02
C THR A 3 -8.53 -34.77 -31.63
N LEU A 4 -9.80 -35.12 -31.85
CA LEU A 4 -10.82 -34.11 -32.12
C LEU A 4 -10.82 -33.13 -30.95
N ILE A 5 -10.35 -31.91 -31.18
CA ILE A 5 -10.60 -30.80 -30.26
C ILE A 5 -12.10 -30.54 -30.37
N LEU A 6 -12.86 -30.98 -29.37
CA LEU A 6 -14.25 -30.59 -29.23
C LEU A 6 -14.28 -29.07 -29.05
N THR A 7 -14.70 -28.35 -30.08
CA THR A 7 -15.00 -26.92 -29.98
C THR A 7 -16.22 -26.77 -29.08
N VAL A 8 -16.01 -26.47 -27.80
CA VAL A 8 -17.08 -26.18 -26.86
C VAL A 8 -17.47 -24.73 -27.03
N MET A 9 -18.70 -24.49 -27.49
CA MET A 9 -19.30 -23.16 -27.52
C MET A 9 -19.74 -22.78 -26.10
N ILE A 10 -19.14 -21.72 -25.55
CA ILE A 10 -19.47 -21.18 -24.24
C ILE A 10 -20.31 -19.92 -24.45
N THR A 11 -21.54 -19.92 -23.94
CA THR A 11 -22.42 -18.75 -23.97
C THR A 11 -22.49 -18.16 -22.57
N LEU A 12 -22.22 -16.86 -22.44
CA LEU A 12 -22.31 -16.12 -21.18
C LEU A 12 -23.54 -15.20 -21.23
N HIS A 13 -24.32 -15.19 -20.17
CA HIS A 13 -25.48 -14.31 -20.03
C HIS A 13 -25.16 -13.22 -18.99
N PRO A 14 -25.40 -11.94 -19.29
CA PRO A 14 -25.26 -10.88 -18.31
C PRO A 14 -26.15 -11.13 -17.10
N ILE A 15 -25.60 -10.97 -15.90
CA ILE A 15 -26.34 -11.00 -14.64
C ILE A 15 -26.73 -9.59 -14.15
N GLY A 16 -26.24 -8.56 -14.83
CA GLY A 16 -26.39 -7.17 -14.43
C GLY A 16 -25.64 -6.22 -15.35
N TYR A 17 -25.64 -4.94 -14.98
CA TYR A 17 -24.98 -3.87 -15.74
C TYR A 17 -24.29 -2.87 -14.81
N VAL A 18 -23.20 -2.29 -15.32
CA VAL A 18 -22.48 -1.18 -14.67
C VAL A 18 -23.12 0.16 -15.06
N HIS A 19 -23.41 1.01 -14.09
CA HIS A 19 -23.89 2.38 -14.28
C HIS A 19 -22.91 3.39 -13.65
N ASN A 20 -22.37 4.29 -14.47
CA ASN A 20 -21.47 5.37 -14.05
C ASN A 20 -21.39 6.49 -15.11
N LYS A 21 -20.54 7.50 -14.91
CA LYS A 21 -20.37 8.62 -15.85
C LYS A 21 -19.38 8.34 -17.00
N CYS A 22 -18.73 7.18 -17.01
CA CYS A 22 -17.66 6.86 -17.95
C CYS A 22 -18.24 6.24 -19.23
N MET A 23 -18.58 7.06 -20.21
CA MET A 23 -19.20 6.63 -21.48
C MET A 23 -18.19 6.18 -22.54
N GLU A 24 -16.98 6.73 -22.50
CA GLU A 24 -15.94 6.52 -23.52
C GLU A 24 -14.67 5.94 -22.88
N SER A 25 -13.82 5.33 -23.70
CA SER A 25 -12.54 4.76 -23.26
C SER A 25 -11.65 5.83 -22.64
N MET A 26 -11.23 5.58 -21.39
CA MET A 26 -10.34 6.44 -20.61
C MET A 26 -9.29 5.57 -19.92
N THR A 27 -8.28 6.20 -19.32
CA THR A 27 -7.32 5.44 -18.51
C THR A 27 -8.02 4.78 -17.31
N PRO A 28 -7.71 3.52 -16.96
CA PRO A 28 -8.35 2.83 -15.84
C PRO A 28 -8.29 3.62 -14.54
N GLU A 29 -7.19 4.34 -14.28
CA GLU A 29 -7.01 5.16 -13.08
C GLU A 29 -8.06 6.26 -12.95
N ARG A 30 -8.55 6.80 -14.08
CA ARG A 30 -9.56 7.85 -14.10
C ARG A 30 -10.97 7.30 -13.91
N ILE A 31 -11.24 6.11 -14.45
CA ILE A 31 -12.53 5.42 -14.26
C ILE A 31 -12.68 4.99 -12.79
N LYS A 32 -11.60 4.48 -12.19
CA LYS A 32 -11.57 4.01 -10.79
C LYS A 32 -11.89 5.06 -9.73
N GLN A 33 -11.77 6.34 -10.05
CA GLN A 33 -12.07 7.44 -9.14
C GLN A 33 -13.58 7.68 -8.96
N GLU A 34 -14.42 7.20 -9.88
CA GLU A 34 -15.87 7.35 -9.81
C GLU A 34 -16.50 6.20 -9.01
N ILE A 35 -17.52 6.50 -8.20
CA ILE A 35 -18.36 5.46 -7.62
C ILE A 35 -19.24 4.87 -8.73
N SER A 36 -19.13 3.57 -8.95
CA SER A 36 -19.97 2.85 -9.91
C SER A 36 -21.13 2.16 -9.19
N GLU A 37 -22.30 2.17 -9.82
CA GLU A 37 -23.44 1.34 -9.43
C GLU A 37 -23.41 0.05 -10.26
N ILE A 38 -23.48 -1.09 -9.58
CA ILE A 38 -23.62 -2.41 -10.19
C ILE A 38 -25.05 -2.86 -9.96
N GLU A 39 -25.89 -2.80 -11.00
CA GLU A 39 -27.27 -3.26 -10.95
C GLU A 39 -27.34 -4.73 -11.35
N ILE A 40 -27.74 -5.60 -10.42
CA ILE A 40 -27.98 -7.01 -10.68
C ILE A 40 -29.44 -7.21 -11.12
N LEU A 41 -29.68 -7.98 -12.17
CA LEU A 41 -31.04 -8.19 -12.67
C LEU A 41 -31.91 -8.90 -11.61
N PRO A 42 -33.22 -8.62 -11.55
CA PRO A 42 -34.11 -9.13 -10.49
C PRO A 42 -34.06 -10.65 -10.30
N GLU A 43 -33.95 -11.41 -11.39
CA GLU A 43 -33.86 -12.88 -11.38
C GLU A 43 -32.59 -13.43 -10.73
N TYR A 44 -31.52 -12.63 -10.62
CA TYR A 44 -30.26 -12.99 -9.97
C TYR A 44 -30.09 -12.34 -8.59
N ALA A 45 -31.03 -11.49 -8.17
CA ALA A 45 -30.90 -10.69 -6.94
C ALA A 45 -30.80 -11.56 -5.67
N GLU A 46 -31.36 -12.77 -5.66
CA GLU A 46 -31.21 -13.72 -4.54
C GLU A 46 -29.74 -14.10 -4.29
N GLY A 47 -28.91 -14.13 -5.34
CA GLY A 47 -27.48 -14.41 -5.25
C GLY A 47 -26.67 -13.38 -4.44
N LEU A 48 -27.26 -12.20 -4.15
CA LEU A 48 -26.64 -11.17 -3.32
C LEU A 48 -26.83 -11.38 -1.81
N LYS A 49 -27.47 -12.49 -1.38
CA LYS A 49 -27.66 -12.76 0.06
C LYS A 49 -26.32 -12.72 0.81
N SER A 50 -26.25 -11.87 1.83
CA SER A 50 -25.06 -11.65 2.67
C SER A 50 -23.82 -11.08 1.97
N VAL A 51 -23.97 -10.49 0.77
CA VAL A 51 -22.85 -9.86 0.02
C VAL A 51 -22.15 -8.74 0.82
N GLU A 52 -22.84 -8.12 1.76
CA GLU A 52 -22.34 -7.06 2.64
C GLU A 52 -21.25 -7.55 3.60
N ALA A 53 -21.15 -8.87 3.82
CA ALA A 53 -20.04 -9.47 4.54
C ALA A 53 -18.72 -9.39 3.75
N CYS A 54 -18.79 -9.23 2.42
CA CYS A 54 -17.62 -9.05 1.56
C CYS A 54 -17.24 -7.56 1.49
N ARG A 55 -16.07 -7.21 2.02
CA ARG A 55 -15.51 -5.85 1.89
C ARG A 55 -15.07 -5.54 0.46
N TYR A 56 -14.56 -6.54 -0.23
CA TYR A 56 -14.10 -6.47 -1.62
C TYR A 56 -14.77 -7.56 -2.45
N LEU A 57 -15.03 -7.24 -3.72
CA LEU A 57 -15.65 -8.13 -4.68
C LEU A 57 -14.79 -8.17 -5.95
N ASP A 58 -14.62 -9.34 -6.54
CA ASP A 58 -14.11 -9.46 -7.90
C ASP A 58 -15.28 -9.32 -8.87
N LEU A 59 -15.25 -8.23 -9.63
CA LEU A 59 -16.21 -7.90 -10.68
C LEU A 59 -15.70 -8.44 -12.01
N VAL A 60 -16.45 -9.36 -12.62
CA VAL A 60 -16.21 -9.87 -13.97
C VAL A 60 -17.22 -9.25 -14.90
N PHE A 61 -16.74 -8.56 -15.94
CA PHE A 61 -17.59 -7.81 -16.87
C PHE A 61 -17.12 -7.97 -18.31
N TYR A 62 -18.01 -7.69 -19.25
CA TYR A 62 -17.71 -7.73 -20.68
C TYR A 62 -17.30 -6.35 -21.19
N LEU A 63 -16.19 -6.29 -21.92
CA LEU A 63 -15.68 -5.09 -22.58
C LEU A 63 -16.46 -4.84 -23.87
N HIS A 64 -17.73 -4.46 -23.72
CA HIS A 64 -18.73 -4.42 -24.80
C HIS A 64 -18.43 -3.44 -25.95
N GLN A 65 -17.53 -2.47 -25.76
CA GLN A 65 -17.09 -1.56 -26.82
C GLN A 65 -15.81 -2.04 -27.53
N ASN A 66 -15.22 -3.17 -27.10
CA ASN A 66 -14.02 -3.72 -27.72
C ASN A 66 -14.40 -4.84 -28.69
N GLU A 67 -14.05 -4.62 -29.96
CA GLU A 67 -14.24 -5.62 -31.04
C GLU A 67 -12.91 -6.16 -31.58
N CYS A 68 -11.79 -5.54 -31.20
CA CYS A 68 -10.47 -5.86 -31.73
C CYS A 68 -9.76 -6.93 -30.89
N VAL A 69 -9.38 -8.05 -31.51
CA VAL A 69 -8.54 -9.07 -30.88
C VAL A 69 -7.10 -8.90 -31.32
N GLN A 70 -6.18 -8.82 -30.35
CA GLN A 70 -4.74 -8.81 -30.57
C GLN A 70 -4.08 -9.88 -29.70
N PHE A 71 -2.88 -10.32 -30.08
CA PHE A 71 -2.09 -11.26 -29.29
C PHE A 71 -0.90 -10.59 -28.60
N THR A 72 -0.50 -9.41 -29.07
CA THR A 72 0.50 -8.54 -28.44
C THR A 72 -0.02 -7.11 -28.31
N THR A 73 0.58 -6.35 -27.39
CA THR A 73 0.28 -4.94 -27.15
C THR A 73 1.54 -4.24 -26.66
N LEU A 74 1.67 -2.95 -26.97
CA LEU A 74 2.63 -2.08 -26.28
C LEU A 74 2.07 -1.74 -24.90
N ILE A 75 2.88 -1.92 -23.86
CA ILE A 75 2.53 -1.50 -22.50
C ILE A 75 2.99 -0.06 -22.27
N ARG A 76 2.58 0.56 -21.15
CA ARG A 76 2.88 1.96 -20.81
C ARG A 76 4.37 2.32 -20.81
N THR A 77 5.26 1.34 -20.58
CA THR A 77 6.72 1.52 -20.61
C THR A 77 7.33 1.45 -22.02
N GLY A 78 6.51 1.20 -23.05
CA GLY A 78 6.95 1.08 -24.45
C GLY A 78 7.40 -0.32 -24.87
N GLU A 79 7.41 -1.29 -23.96
CA GLU A 79 7.72 -2.69 -24.26
C GLU A 79 6.52 -3.40 -24.91
N GLU A 80 6.77 -4.24 -25.92
CA GLU A 80 5.74 -5.11 -26.47
C GLU A 80 5.61 -6.39 -25.64
N ARG A 81 4.38 -6.75 -25.26
CA ARG A 81 4.09 -7.97 -24.49
C ARG A 81 2.88 -8.69 -25.05
N GLY A 82 2.83 -10.00 -24.83
CA GLY A 82 1.64 -10.80 -25.12
C GLY A 82 0.43 -10.35 -24.30
N VAL A 83 -0.78 -10.39 -24.86
CA VAL A 83 -2.01 -9.90 -24.17
C VAL A 83 -2.34 -10.64 -22.88
N PHE A 84 -1.90 -11.90 -22.76
CA PHE A 84 -2.05 -12.70 -21.53
C PHE A 84 -1.07 -12.32 -20.42
N ALA A 85 0.03 -11.63 -20.77
CA ALA A 85 0.96 -11.03 -19.81
C ALA A 85 0.61 -9.56 -19.50
N THR A 86 -0.57 -9.08 -19.92
CA THR A 86 -1.04 -7.71 -19.70
C THR A 86 -2.52 -7.71 -19.32
N ARG A 87 -3.07 -6.51 -19.14
CA ARG A 87 -4.50 -6.26 -18.93
C ARG A 87 -5.15 -5.58 -20.14
N SER A 88 -4.60 -5.77 -21.34
CA SER A 88 -5.16 -5.18 -22.56
C SER A 88 -6.60 -5.64 -22.79
N PRO A 89 -7.51 -4.72 -23.17
CA PRO A 89 -8.88 -5.06 -23.50
C PRO A 89 -9.02 -5.77 -24.86
N ASN A 90 -8.01 -5.65 -25.73
CA ASN A 90 -7.96 -6.28 -27.04
C ASN A 90 -7.46 -7.73 -26.93
N ARG A 91 -8.29 -8.60 -26.34
CA ARG A 91 -7.94 -9.99 -26.02
C ARG A 91 -9.00 -10.96 -26.54
N PRO A 92 -8.68 -12.25 -26.74
CA PRO A 92 -9.57 -13.20 -27.41
C PRO A 92 -10.98 -13.32 -26.79
N ASN A 93 -11.05 -13.29 -25.46
CA ASN A 93 -12.30 -13.21 -24.72
C ASN A 93 -12.27 -11.87 -24.01
N HIS A 94 -13.08 -10.90 -24.48
CA HIS A 94 -13.19 -9.51 -24.00
C HIS A 94 -13.73 -9.40 -22.57
N LEU A 95 -13.09 -10.09 -21.63
CA LEU A 95 -13.45 -10.15 -20.22
C LEU A 95 -12.54 -9.20 -19.43
N GLY A 96 -13.17 -8.25 -18.75
CA GLY A 96 -12.59 -7.44 -17.70
C GLY A 96 -12.77 -8.13 -16.34
N ILE A 97 -11.76 -8.03 -15.49
CA ILE A 97 -11.81 -8.51 -14.11
C ILE A 97 -11.20 -7.44 -13.23
N THR A 98 -11.93 -6.93 -12.24
CA THR A 98 -11.42 -5.88 -11.36
C THR A 98 -11.90 -6.07 -9.93
N THR A 99 -11.02 -5.85 -8.96
CA THR A 99 -11.39 -5.93 -7.54
C THR A 99 -11.94 -4.58 -7.10
N VAL A 100 -13.19 -4.56 -6.66
CA VAL A 100 -13.90 -3.36 -6.23
C VAL A 100 -14.17 -3.38 -4.74
N LYS A 101 -14.21 -2.21 -4.11
CA LYS A 101 -14.58 -2.08 -2.70
C LYS A 101 -16.08 -1.82 -2.59
N LEU A 102 -16.80 -2.68 -1.87
CA LEU A 102 -18.23 -2.47 -1.61
C LEU A 102 -18.42 -1.32 -0.63
N LYS A 103 -19.23 -0.32 -1.00
CA LYS A 103 -19.52 0.86 -0.18
C LYS A 103 -20.89 0.76 0.49
N LYS A 104 -21.90 0.40 -0.30
CA LYS A 104 -23.28 0.17 0.17
C LYS A 104 -24.03 -0.72 -0.80
N ARG A 105 -25.11 -1.34 -0.31
CA ARG A 105 -26.10 -2.06 -1.13
C ARG A 105 -27.48 -1.44 -0.92
N GLU A 106 -28.24 -1.32 -2.00
CA GLU A 106 -29.64 -0.93 -2.00
C GLU A 106 -30.44 -1.91 -2.86
N GLY A 107 -31.12 -2.88 -2.23
CA GLY A 107 -31.85 -3.93 -2.96
C GLY A 107 -30.92 -4.78 -3.84
N ASN A 108 -31.12 -4.71 -5.16
CA ASN A 108 -30.32 -5.37 -6.19
C ASN A 108 -29.15 -4.51 -6.73
N LYS A 109 -28.88 -3.35 -6.13
CA LYS A 109 -27.83 -2.41 -6.56
C LYS A 109 -26.68 -2.39 -5.56
N LEU A 110 -25.45 -2.51 -6.06
CA LEU A 110 -24.22 -2.39 -5.27
C LEU A 110 -23.47 -1.12 -5.68
N TYR A 111 -23.12 -0.29 -4.72
CA TYR A 111 -22.30 0.89 -4.96
C TYR A 111 -20.86 0.56 -4.59
N VAL A 112 -19.97 0.69 -5.57
CA VAL A 112 -18.59 0.22 -5.46
C VAL A 112 -17.58 1.28 -5.89
N GLU A 113 -16.40 1.20 -5.31
CA GLU A 113 -15.23 2.04 -5.63
C GLU A 113 -14.17 1.18 -6.33
N GLY A 114 -13.46 1.74 -7.32
CA GLY A 114 -12.36 1.06 -8.01
C GLY A 114 -12.75 0.21 -9.22
N ALA A 115 -13.98 0.33 -9.72
CA ALA A 115 -14.36 -0.29 -11.00
C ALA A 115 -13.65 0.43 -12.17
N ASP A 116 -13.17 -0.33 -13.16
CA ASP A 116 -12.59 0.16 -14.42
C ASP A 116 -13.43 -0.24 -15.65
N ALA A 117 -14.76 -0.28 -15.46
CA ALA A 117 -15.74 -0.61 -16.48
C ALA A 117 -16.47 0.64 -16.99
N LEU A 118 -16.77 0.68 -18.29
CA LEU A 118 -17.59 1.74 -18.89
C LEU A 118 -19.06 1.58 -18.50
N ASN A 119 -19.80 2.69 -18.52
CA ASN A 119 -21.24 2.69 -18.36
C ASN A 119 -21.90 1.74 -19.38
N GLY A 120 -22.86 0.95 -18.94
CA GLY A 120 -23.53 -0.07 -19.74
C GLY A 120 -22.75 -1.38 -19.89
N SER A 121 -21.57 -1.52 -19.28
CA SER A 121 -20.81 -2.78 -19.35
C SER A 121 -21.62 -3.95 -18.75
N PRO A 122 -21.84 -5.05 -19.49
CA PRO A 122 -22.50 -6.23 -18.98
C PRO A 122 -21.68 -6.87 -17.86
N VAL A 123 -22.31 -7.12 -16.72
CA VAL A 123 -21.71 -7.87 -15.61
C VAL A 123 -21.98 -9.35 -15.86
N LEU A 124 -20.93 -10.16 -15.79
CA LEU A 124 -21.01 -11.60 -16.07
C LEU A 124 -20.95 -12.42 -14.79
N ASP A 125 -20.23 -11.93 -13.78
CA ASP A 125 -20.09 -12.62 -12.50
C ASP A 125 -19.64 -11.66 -11.39
N LEU A 126 -19.97 -12.02 -10.15
CA LEU A 126 -19.50 -11.37 -8.94
C LEU A 126 -19.02 -12.45 -7.97
N LYS A 127 -17.81 -12.27 -7.44
CA LYS A 127 -17.26 -13.15 -6.41
C LYS A 127 -16.85 -12.35 -5.19
N CYS A 128 -17.02 -12.92 -4.00
CA CYS A 128 -16.31 -12.41 -2.83
C CYS A 128 -14.83 -12.47 -3.17
N CYS A 129 -14.10 -11.36 -3.04
CA CYS A 129 -12.69 -11.33 -3.38
C CYS A 129 -11.97 -12.35 -2.50
N ASP A 130 -11.41 -13.40 -3.12
CA ASP A 130 -10.76 -14.47 -2.41
C ASP A 130 -9.36 -14.02 -2.01
N THR A 131 -9.25 -13.53 -0.78
CA THR A 131 -7.96 -13.19 -0.18
C THR A 131 -7.23 -14.38 0.41
N SER A 132 -7.73 -15.62 0.32
CA SER A 132 -6.98 -16.80 0.80
C SER A 132 -5.70 -17.04 -0.02
N VAL A 133 -5.70 -16.64 -1.30
CA VAL A 133 -4.51 -16.58 -2.15
C VAL A 133 -3.67 -15.32 -1.86
N TYR A 134 -4.27 -14.27 -1.30
CA TYR A 134 -3.54 -13.06 -0.84
C TYR A 134 -3.03 -13.18 0.62
N GLU A 135 -3.43 -14.23 1.35
CA GLU A 135 -2.72 -14.77 2.52
C GLU A 135 -1.48 -15.60 2.11
N GLN A 136 -1.08 -15.61 0.83
CA GLN A 136 0.05 -16.43 0.38
C GLN A 136 1.40 -15.80 0.65
N GLU A 137 2.08 -16.41 1.62
CA GLU A 137 3.54 -16.44 1.70
C GLU A 137 4.20 -16.56 0.33
N ASN A 138 3.70 -17.31 -0.67
CA ASN A 138 4.46 -17.52 -1.91
C ASN A 138 4.50 -16.36 -2.93
N ILE A 139 3.39 -15.68 -3.21
CA ILE A 139 3.40 -14.47 -4.08
C ILE A 139 4.03 -13.31 -3.32
N HIS A 140 3.71 -13.21 -2.02
CA HIS A 140 4.36 -12.26 -1.15
C HIS A 140 5.86 -12.51 -1.04
N ASN A 141 6.30 -13.78 -1.02
CA ASN A 141 7.70 -14.18 -1.01
C ASN A 141 8.35 -13.93 -2.35
N ALA A 142 7.69 -14.16 -3.49
CA ALA A 142 8.24 -13.80 -4.79
C ALA A 142 8.49 -12.27 -4.89
N ILE A 143 7.51 -11.46 -4.47
CA ILE A 143 7.67 -10.00 -4.40
C ILE A 143 8.65 -9.59 -3.30
N ARG A 144 8.73 -10.31 -2.16
CA ARG A 144 9.75 -10.07 -1.11
C ARG A 144 11.13 -10.54 -1.54
N VAL A 145 11.26 -11.49 -2.45
CA VAL A 145 12.56 -11.90 -3.01
C VAL A 145 13.11 -10.72 -3.82
N ASP A 146 12.26 -10.11 -4.66
CA ASP A 146 12.66 -8.96 -5.48
C ASP A 146 12.62 -7.62 -4.71
N SER A 147 11.80 -7.52 -3.67
CA SER A 147 11.55 -6.33 -2.86
C SER A 147 11.22 -6.70 -1.40
N PRO A 148 12.21 -7.15 -0.60
CA PRO A 148 12.00 -7.72 0.75
C PRO A 148 11.29 -6.81 1.74
N ARG A 149 11.30 -5.51 1.47
CA ARG A 149 10.78 -4.47 2.35
C ARG A 149 9.40 -3.95 1.94
N ILE A 150 8.75 -4.59 0.96
CA ILE A 150 7.51 -4.06 0.36
C ILE A 150 6.42 -3.73 1.40
N ASP A 151 6.29 -4.54 2.45
CA ASP A 151 5.31 -4.27 3.53
C ASP A 151 5.71 -3.11 4.42
N ILE A 152 7.00 -2.98 4.72
CA ILE A 152 7.52 -1.87 5.51
C ILE A 152 7.26 -0.57 4.74
N VAL A 153 7.57 -0.54 3.45
CA VAL A 153 7.30 0.61 2.57
C VAL A 153 5.80 0.91 2.50
N ARG A 154 4.95 -0.10 2.30
CA ARG A 154 3.48 0.09 2.27
C ARG A 154 2.96 0.69 3.58
N ASN A 155 3.44 0.18 4.71
CA ASN A 155 3.02 0.66 6.03
C ASN A 155 3.53 2.07 6.31
N ILE A 156 4.73 2.42 5.86
CA ILE A 156 5.25 3.80 5.91
C ILE A 156 4.33 4.74 5.12
N LEU A 157 4.07 4.43 3.85
CA LEU A 157 3.24 5.28 2.98
C LEU A 157 1.80 5.42 3.48
N SER A 158 1.26 4.38 4.11
CA SER A 158 -0.11 4.38 4.66
C SER A 158 -0.17 4.91 6.10
N ASN A 159 0.95 5.34 6.67
CA ASN A 159 1.08 5.75 8.07
C ASN A 159 0.58 4.70 9.08
N GLU A 160 0.75 3.40 8.77
CA GLU A 160 0.37 2.27 9.61
C GLU A 160 1.42 2.02 10.70
N THR A 161 1.64 3.04 11.54
CA THR A 161 2.69 3.04 12.59
C THR A 161 2.48 1.96 13.64
N LYS A 162 1.23 1.54 13.88
CA LYS A 162 0.92 0.42 14.77
C LYS A 162 1.50 -0.89 14.25
N GLU A 163 1.36 -1.16 12.96
CA GLU A 163 1.91 -2.36 12.33
C GLU A 163 3.44 -2.30 12.27
N LEU A 164 4.01 -1.13 11.97
CA LEU A 164 5.45 -0.92 12.04
C LEU A 164 6.01 -1.18 13.45
N LEU A 165 5.32 -0.72 14.50
CA LEU A 165 5.70 -0.98 15.89
C LEU A 165 5.66 -2.47 16.25
N LEU A 166 4.59 -3.16 15.84
CA LEU A 166 4.47 -4.61 16.05
C LEU A 166 5.60 -5.37 15.35
N LYS A 167 5.98 -4.98 14.12
CA LYS A 167 7.08 -5.61 13.39
C LYS A 167 8.45 -5.25 13.97
N SER A 168 8.70 -3.99 14.32
CA SER A 168 9.94 -3.56 14.99
C SER A 168 10.13 -4.26 16.34
N ALA A 169 9.05 -4.55 17.06
CA ALA A 169 9.11 -5.27 18.33
C ALA A 169 9.59 -6.73 18.18
N GLN A 170 9.47 -7.34 17.00
CA GLN A 170 10.02 -8.67 16.73
C GLN A 170 11.55 -8.65 16.70
N LEU A 171 12.15 -7.54 16.25
CA LEU A 171 13.59 -7.31 16.32
C LEU A 171 14.02 -6.94 17.75
N HIS A 172 13.27 -6.03 18.39
CA HIS A 172 13.62 -5.47 19.70
C HIS A 172 13.32 -6.40 20.90
N GLY A 173 12.39 -7.33 20.73
CA GLY A 173 11.93 -8.29 21.75
C GLY A 173 10.77 -7.81 22.62
N HIS A 174 10.38 -6.54 22.60
CA HIS A 174 9.20 -6.04 23.30
C HIS A 174 8.70 -4.70 22.72
N ILE A 175 7.53 -4.26 23.17
CA ILE A 175 6.98 -2.93 22.84
C ILE A 175 7.24 -2.00 24.01
N CYS A 176 7.87 -0.85 23.73
CA CYS A 176 8.10 0.20 24.71
C CYS A 176 7.97 1.60 24.10
N PRO A 177 7.84 2.65 24.93
CA PRO A 177 7.78 4.04 24.46
C PRO A 177 8.95 4.45 23.56
N GLY A 178 10.18 4.00 23.87
CA GLY A 178 11.36 4.33 23.08
C GLY A 178 11.31 3.77 21.66
N LEU A 179 10.87 2.51 21.53
CA LEU A 179 10.68 1.88 20.22
C LEU A 179 9.60 2.61 19.40
N ALA A 180 8.49 2.99 20.04
CA ALA A 180 7.41 3.74 19.40
C ALA A 180 7.85 5.13 18.90
N LEU A 181 8.68 5.84 19.68
CA LEU A 181 9.28 7.10 19.25
C LEU A 181 10.11 6.92 17.96
N GLY A 182 10.87 5.82 17.85
CA GLY A 182 11.67 5.55 16.66
C GLY A 182 10.82 5.24 15.44
N VAL A 183 9.72 4.51 15.62
CA VAL A 183 8.77 4.25 14.54
C VAL A 183 8.15 5.55 14.05
N LEU A 184 7.71 6.45 14.94
CA LEU A 184 7.18 7.76 14.55
C LEU A 184 8.23 8.58 13.80
N GLY A 185 9.41 8.77 14.41
CA GLY A 185 10.52 9.53 13.84
C GLY A 185 10.90 9.06 12.44
N ALA A 186 11.19 7.77 12.30
CA ALA A 186 11.59 7.19 11.02
C ALA A 186 10.47 7.22 9.98
N THR A 187 9.22 6.92 10.38
CA THR A 187 8.09 6.91 9.43
C THR A 187 7.89 8.28 8.81
N THR A 188 7.94 9.35 9.61
CA THR A 188 7.79 10.73 9.13
C THR A 188 8.90 11.11 8.14
N VAL A 189 10.17 10.80 8.44
CA VAL A 189 11.29 11.09 7.54
C VAL A 189 11.19 10.27 6.24
N MET A 190 10.85 8.99 6.34
CA MET A 190 10.75 8.10 5.18
C MET A 190 9.56 8.45 4.27
N GLN A 191 8.44 8.94 4.81
CA GLN A 191 7.33 9.46 4.01
C GLN A 191 7.79 10.65 3.16
N LYS A 192 8.52 11.61 3.74
CA LYS A 192 9.05 12.77 3.01
C LYS A 192 9.97 12.36 1.86
N LEU A 193 10.86 11.39 2.11
CA LEU A 193 11.70 10.82 1.06
C LEU A 193 10.89 10.27 -0.11
N TYR A 194 9.91 9.42 0.18
CA TYR A 194 9.12 8.77 -0.86
C TYR A 194 8.21 9.76 -1.60
N GLU A 195 7.67 10.77 -0.92
CA GLU A 195 6.91 11.87 -1.53
C GLU A 195 7.77 12.70 -2.49
N GLN A 196 9.05 12.87 -2.19
CA GLN A 196 10.02 13.53 -3.07
C GLN A 196 10.55 12.62 -4.19
N GLY A 197 10.15 11.34 -4.23
CA GLY A 197 10.60 10.36 -5.21
C GLY A 197 12.07 9.94 -5.05
N GLU A 198 12.65 10.18 -3.87
CA GLU A 198 14.03 9.84 -3.55
C GLU A 198 14.19 8.32 -3.32
N ASP A 199 15.29 7.72 -3.77
CA ASP A 199 15.60 6.32 -3.46
C ASP A 199 16.23 6.23 -2.07
N SER A 200 15.47 5.65 -1.12
CA SER A 200 15.94 5.40 0.24
C SER A 200 17.28 4.65 0.34
N LYS A 201 17.72 3.91 -0.69
CA LYS A 201 19.01 3.21 -0.72
C LYS A 201 20.21 4.16 -0.78
N ASP A 202 20.02 5.38 -1.26
CA ASP A 202 21.08 6.39 -1.38
C ASP A 202 21.35 7.14 -0.07
N TYR A 203 20.55 6.85 0.96
CA TYR A 203 20.59 7.53 2.24
C TYR A 203 21.30 6.70 3.32
N ILE A 204 22.06 7.41 4.15
CA ILE A 204 22.78 6.91 5.32
C ILE A 204 22.08 7.43 6.57
N LEU A 205 21.80 6.52 7.50
CA LEU A 205 21.31 6.80 8.82
C LEU A 205 22.49 7.05 9.76
N THR A 206 22.54 8.24 10.35
CA THR A 206 23.44 8.56 11.47
C THR A 206 22.61 8.67 12.73
N VAL A 207 22.96 7.91 13.76
CA VAL A 207 22.22 7.88 15.03
C VAL A 207 23.12 8.37 16.15
N GLU A 208 22.65 9.39 16.86
CA GLU A 208 23.36 10.10 17.92
C GLU A 208 22.67 9.82 19.27
N MET A 209 22.32 8.54 19.51
CA MET A 209 21.72 8.05 20.76
C MET A 209 21.91 6.53 20.92
N GLN A 210 21.86 6.05 22.17
CA GLN A 210 22.00 4.62 22.50
C GLN A 210 20.82 4.13 23.34
N ASN A 211 19.65 4.00 22.73
CA ASN A 211 18.44 3.54 23.40
C ASN A 211 17.53 2.74 22.44
N CYS A 212 16.41 2.23 22.93
CA CYS A 212 15.46 1.40 22.16
C CYS A 212 14.99 2.02 20.83
N LEU A 213 15.08 3.35 20.69
CA LEU A 213 14.70 4.07 19.48
C LEU A 213 15.50 3.60 18.26
N VAL A 214 16.79 3.30 18.47
CA VAL A 214 17.74 2.87 17.43
C VAL A 214 17.18 1.68 16.65
N ASP A 215 16.67 0.66 17.33
CA ASP A 215 16.17 -0.56 16.68
C ASP A 215 14.98 -0.31 15.75
N ALA A 216 14.09 0.62 16.12
CA ALA A 216 13.01 1.05 15.23
C ALA A 216 13.55 1.83 14.03
N LEU A 217 14.55 2.71 14.21
CA LEU A 217 15.20 3.40 13.09
C LEU A 217 15.81 2.40 12.11
N LEU A 218 16.57 1.42 12.61
CA LEU A 218 17.17 0.37 11.78
C LEU A 218 16.10 -0.39 10.99
N PHE A 219 15.00 -0.79 11.63
CA PHE A 219 13.92 -1.54 11.00
C PHE A 219 13.17 -0.74 9.92
N VAL A 220 12.71 0.47 10.27
CA VAL A 220 11.85 1.30 9.42
C VAL A 220 12.65 1.91 8.26
N THR A 221 13.87 2.38 8.50
CA THR A 221 14.72 2.93 7.43
C THR A 221 15.42 1.83 6.61
N GLY A 222 15.69 0.67 7.22
CA GLY A 222 16.46 -0.43 6.65
C GLY A 222 17.95 -0.12 6.51
N CYS A 223 18.39 1.00 7.08
CA CYS A 223 19.78 1.34 7.20
C CYS A 223 20.38 0.53 8.34
N THR A 224 20.99 -0.61 8.01
CA THR A 224 21.61 -1.51 9.01
C THR A 224 23.13 -1.52 8.86
N PRO A 225 23.88 -1.91 9.91
CA PRO A 225 25.35 -2.02 9.82
C PRO A 225 25.83 -2.84 8.62
N GLY A 226 25.15 -3.96 8.33
CA GLY A 226 25.50 -4.84 7.21
C GLY A 226 25.23 -4.25 5.82
N THR A 227 24.37 -3.23 5.71
CA THR A 227 24.15 -2.50 4.44
C THR A 227 25.17 -1.37 4.24
N HIS A 228 26.05 -1.10 5.21
CA HIS A 228 26.96 0.04 5.24
C HIS A 228 26.26 1.42 5.18
N ARG A 229 24.98 1.48 5.57
CA ARG A 229 24.17 2.71 5.58
C ARG A 229 23.82 3.16 6.99
N PHE A 230 24.51 2.64 8.01
CA PHE A 230 24.32 3.02 9.42
C PHE A 230 25.64 3.55 9.99
N GLN A 231 25.55 4.63 10.75
CA GLN A 231 26.66 5.28 11.43
C GLN A 231 26.23 5.71 12.84
N GLU A 232 27.14 5.63 13.79
CA GLU A 232 26.96 6.18 15.13
C GLU A 232 27.64 7.55 15.22
N GLY A 233 26.98 8.51 15.85
CA GLY A 233 27.53 9.81 16.18
C GLY A 233 27.64 10.02 17.70
N ASP A 234 27.52 11.26 18.16
CA ASP A 234 27.65 11.59 19.59
C ASP A 234 26.36 11.27 20.36
N PRO A 235 26.33 10.25 21.25
CA PRO A 235 25.11 9.85 21.96
C PRO A 235 24.49 10.95 22.82
N ALA A 236 25.23 12.01 23.16
CA ALA A 236 24.74 13.14 23.94
C ALA A 236 23.73 14.01 23.18
N ARG A 237 23.71 13.94 21.84
CA ARG A 237 22.83 14.79 21.02
C ARG A 237 21.39 14.32 20.95
N MET A 238 21.09 13.05 21.26
CA MET A 238 19.71 12.55 21.26
C MET A 238 18.97 12.81 19.93
N SER A 239 19.67 12.66 18.81
CA SER A 239 19.15 12.90 17.47
C SER A 239 19.43 11.73 16.52
N PHE A 240 18.74 11.71 15.39
CA PHE A 240 19.15 10.90 14.24
C PHE A 240 18.99 11.72 12.97
N SER A 241 19.75 11.36 11.94
CA SER A 241 19.60 11.98 10.63
C SER A 241 19.68 10.95 9.53
N LEU A 242 19.02 11.25 8.42
CA LEU A 242 19.03 10.45 7.22
C LEU A 242 19.50 11.35 6.08
N LYS A 243 20.72 11.12 5.58
CA LYS A 243 21.37 12.00 4.59
C LYS A 243 21.84 11.20 3.38
N ASN A 244 21.68 11.76 2.18
CA ASN A 244 22.31 11.22 0.98
C ASN A 244 23.79 11.66 0.89
N ARG A 245 24.49 11.20 -0.16
CA ARG A 245 25.91 11.51 -0.38
C ARG A 245 26.22 13.00 -0.56
N GLU A 246 25.24 13.79 -0.98
CA GLU A 246 25.36 15.25 -1.14
C GLU A 246 25.13 16.01 0.18
N GLY A 247 24.73 15.29 1.24
CA GLY A 247 24.38 15.86 2.53
C GLY A 247 22.93 16.35 2.61
N ARG A 248 22.10 16.10 1.59
CA ARG A 248 20.67 16.42 1.61
C ARG A 248 19.91 15.39 2.44
N GLY A 249 18.89 15.83 3.17
CA GLY A 249 18.00 14.92 3.91
C GLY A 249 17.35 15.58 5.11
N TRP A 250 17.17 14.83 6.20
CA TRP A 250 16.53 15.33 7.42
C TRP A 250 17.30 14.93 8.66
N GLU A 251 17.24 15.81 9.66
CA GLU A 251 17.68 15.56 11.02
C GLU A 251 16.50 15.70 11.96
N VAL A 252 16.39 14.78 12.91
CA VAL A 252 15.32 14.73 13.89
C VAL A 252 15.95 14.67 15.27
N HIS A 253 15.68 15.68 16.09
CA HIS A 253 16.12 15.79 17.46
C HIS A 253 14.99 15.44 18.40
N LEU A 254 15.26 14.65 19.43
CA LEU A 254 14.30 14.40 20.50
C LEU A 254 14.27 15.63 21.40
N LYS A 255 13.08 16.20 21.66
CA LYS A 255 12.96 17.32 22.60
C LYS A 255 13.31 16.88 24.01
N ASP A 256 14.03 17.71 24.76
CA ASP A 256 14.32 17.47 26.18
C ASP A 256 13.03 17.31 27.01
N SER A 257 11.97 18.00 26.60
CA SER A 257 10.65 17.93 27.21
C SER A 257 9.87 16.66 26.89
N ASN A 258 10.31 15.81 25.96
CA ASN A 258 9.47 14.72 25.43
C ASN A 258 9.06 13.71 26.51
N ARG A 259 9.94 13.39 27.47
CA ARG A 259 9.65 12.43 28.54
C ARG A 259 8.59 12.98 29.48
N ALA A 260 8.71 14.25 29.85
CA ALA A 260 7.75 14.94 30.69
C ALA A 260 6.39 15.07 29.97
N TRP A 261 6.42 15.34 28.65
CA TRP A 261 5.22 15.39 27.82
C TRP A 261 4.51 14.04 27.77
N ILE A 262 5.22 12.95 27.46
CA ILE A 262 4.67 11.60 27.44
C ILE A 262 4.08 11.24 28.80
N ALA A 263 4.78 11.53 29.91
CA ALA A 263 4.29 11.24 31.25
C ALA A 263 3.01 12.01 31.62
N LYS A 264 2.80 13.19 31.01
CA LYS A 264 1.57 13.98 31.19
C LYS A 264 0.39 13.43 30.37
N GLN A 265 0.65 12.95 29.16
CA GLN A 265 -0.38 12.51 28.23
C GLN A 265 -0.76 11.03 28.38
N VAL A 266 0.19 10.20 28.81
CA VAL A 266 0.01 8.75 28.89
C VAL A 266 -0.20 8.32 30.34
N PRO A 267 -1.30 7.60 30.66
CA PRO A 267 -1.58 7.18 32.02
C PRO A 267 -0.45 6.35 32.64
N ALA A 268 -0.10 6.68 33.89
CA ALA A 268 0.93 5.96 34.63
C ALA A 268 0.58 4.48 34.86
N SER A 269 -0.72 4.17 34.93
CA SER A 269 -1.28 2.82 35.13
C SER A 269 -1.11 1.90 33.93
N PHE A 270 -0.80 2.42 32.74
CA PHE A 270 -0.59 1.61 31.55
C PHE A 270 0.67 0.73 31.70
N SER A 271 0.57 -0.50 31.21
CA SER A 271 1.72 -1.37 30.98
C SER A 271 2.71 -0.75 30.00
N VAL A 272 3.93 -1.29 29.94
CA VAL A 272 4.98 -0.77 29.05
C VAL A 272 4.54 -0.83 27.57
N ALA A 273 3.84 -1.90 27.17
CA ALA A 273 3.33 -2.06 25.82
C ALA A 273 2.20 -1.07 25.49
N GLU A 274 1.24 -0.89 26.41
CA GLU A 274 0.17 0.09 26.25
C GLU A 274 0.73 1.52 26.15
N LYS A 275 1.76 1.85 26.94
CA LYS A 275 2.47 3.13 26.81
C LYS A 275 3.13 3.28 25.45
N GLY A 276 3.74 2.21 24.92
CA GLY A 276 4.30 2.21 23.56
C GLY A 276 3.24 2.54 22.49
N PHE A 277 2.07 1.89 22.53
CA PHE A 277 0.99 2.21 21.59
C PHE A 277 0.41 3.61 21.79
N ALA A 278 0.30 4.08 23.03
CA ALA A 278 -0.20 5.42 23.33
C ALA A 278 0.73 6.52 22.77
N VAL A 279 2.05 6.30 22.79
CA VAL A 279 3.02 7.23 22.18
C VAL A 279 2.74 7.45 20.69
N LEU A 280 2.31 6.42 19.94
CA LEU A 280 1.98 6.56 18.51
C LEU A 280 0.83 7.54 18.22
N GLN A 281 0.02 7.88 19.23
CA GLN A 281 -1.13 8.79 19.10
C GLN A 281 -0.77 10.24 19.47
N LEU A 282 0.47 10.50 19.90
CA LEU A 282 0.92 11.83 20.26
C LEU A 282 1.35 12.62 19.02
N CYS A 283 1.24 13.94 19.10
CA CYS A 283 1.68 14.82 18.01
C CYS A 283 3.22 14.75 17.85
N PHE A 284 3.67 14.64 16.60
CA PHE A 284 5.10 14.61 16.26
C PHE A 284 5.84 15.86 16.79
N ASP A 285 5.26 17.04 16.58
CA ASP A 285 5.88 18.31 16.95
C ASP A 285 6.00 18.52 18.46
N ASP A 286 5.27 17.78 19.28
CA ASP A 286 5.44 17.83 20.73
C ASP A 286 6.62 16.96 21.21
N LEU A 287 7.05 16.01 20.39
CA LEU A 287 8.06 15.00 20.72
C LEU A 287 9.42 15.30 20.09
N PHE A 288 9.41 15.90 18.90
CA PHE A 288 10.58 16.06 18.06
C PHE A 288 10.72 17.48 17.54
N GLU A 289 11.95 17.82 17.18
CA GLU A 289 12.27 18.92 16.27
C GLU A 289 12.87 18.30 15.02
N MET A 290 12.41 18.72 13.84
CA MET A 290 12.88 18.19 12.57
C MET A 290 13.37 19.32 11.68
N THR A 291 14.56 19.14 11.13
CA THR A 291 15.23 20.10 10.27
C THR A 291 15.55 19.44 8.93
N GLU A 292 15.16 20.09 7.84
CA GLU A 292 15.60 19.70 6.51
C GLU A 292 17.02 20.20 6.27
N LEU A 293 17.86 19.33 5.72
CA LEU A 293 19.26 19.58 5.47
C LEU A 293 19.45 19.84 3.97
N SER A 294 19.89 21.04 3.63
CA SER A 294 20.41 21.35 2.30
C SER A 294 21.84 20.83 2.20
N GLY A 295 22.17 20.10 1.13
CA GLY A 295 23.50 19.58 0.88
C GLY A 295 24.56 20.69 0.81
N LYS A 296 25.84 20.31 0.79
CA LYS A 296 26.91 21.31 0.65
C LYS A 296 26.71 22.04 -0.68
N SER A 297 26.53 23.36 -0.63
CA SER A 297 26.81 24.22 -1.78
C SER A 297 28.25 23.94 -2.19
N SER A 298 28.45 23.51 -3.43
CA SER A 298 29.77 23.40 -4.03
C SER A 298 30.37 24.81 -4.13
N GLU A 299 30.95 25.31 -3.04
CA GLU A 299 31.91 26.39 -3.10
C GLU A 299 33.22 25.80 -3.63
N ASN A 300 33.59 26.26 -4.83
CA ASN A 300 34.86 26.03 -5.50
C ASN A 300 36.05 26.48 -4.66
#